data_AF-A0A1H9CU67-F1
#
_entry.id   AF-A0A1H9CU67-F1
#
_cell.length_a   1.000
_cell.length_b   1.000
_cell.length_c   1.000
_cell.angle_alpha   90.00
_cell.angle_beta   90.00
_cell.angle_gamma   90.00
#
_symmetry.space_group_name_H-M   'P 1'
#
loop_
_entity.id
_entity.type
_entity.pdbx_description
1 polymer ?
#
loop_
_entity_poly.entity_id
_entity_poly.type
_entity_poly.pdbx_seq_one_letter_code
_entity_poly.pdbx_strand_id
1 'polypeptide(L)'
;MGRGYRAPYLEQLHDGIIGYGGNGEIALFGNPDLDPEISTNYEVAALFDNRAGLNLQATLFYTNIEDKIERPTGASGMPDEPSNIGEARIRGVELNGRWQFAPHWQVAANYTYTDSEVTSSIVRGFEKGDPLYSIPEHMINTRLSWQTTPALSTFLDVEYRSSRFRPDSFHEPHLGGSAQGAAEALGDFKGYTLVDLGATYRFNRHVSVTGVVHNLLDKDFNDYRAYPLRNDPGTTAYSNVYNQLLEPRRLWVSMNVDF
;
A
#
# COMPACT_ATOMS: atom_id res chain seq x y z
N MET A 1 -3.22 15.02 19.27
CA MET A 1 -3.97 15.68 18.19
C MET A 1 -2.95 16.43 17.35
N GLY A 2 -2.90 16.12 16.05
CA GLY A 2 -2.07 16.83 15.08
C GLY A 2 -2.92 17.21 13.87
N ARG A 3 -2.61 18.35 13.23
CA ARG A 3 -3.22 18.77 11.98
C ARG A 3 -2.16 18.74 10.89
N GLY A 4 -2.41 17.98 9.84
CA GLY A 4 -1.62 17.98 8.62
C GLY A 4 -2.33 18.78 7.54
N TYR A 5 -1.57 19.37 6.63
CA TYR A 5 -2.11 19.94 5.41
C TYR A 5 -1.26 19.47 4.23
N ARG A 6 -1.91 19.17 3.11
CA ARG A 6 -1.24 18.96 1.83
C ARG A 6 -1.70 20.07 0.89
N ALA A 7 -0.79 21.00 0.60
CA ALA A 7 -1.05 22.01 -0.41
C ALA A 7 -1.22 21.33 -1.78
N PRO A 8 -2.09 21.86 -2.65
CA PRO A 8 -2.16 21.41 -4.03
C PRO A 8 -0.78 21.57 -4.70
N TYR A 9 -0.47 20.70 -5.66
CA TYR A 9 0.73 20.88 -6.47
C TYR A 9 0.62 22.17 -7.29
N LEU A 10 1.73 22.88 -7.51
CA LEU A 10 1.74 24.14 -8.27
C LEU A 10 1.13 23.97 -9.68
N GLU A 11 1.37 22.79 -10.26
CA GLU A 11 0.83 22.36 -11.55
C GLU A 11 -0.70 22.29 -11.53
N GLN A 12 -1.30 21.93 -10.40
CA GLN A 12 -2.75 21.81 -10.25
C GLN A 12 -3.43 23.17 -10.07
N LEU A 13 -2.72 24.20 -9.59
CA LEU A 13 -3.24 25.55 -9.36
C LEU A 13 -3.13 26.46 -10.60
N HIS A 14 -2.65 25.93 -11.72
CA HIS A 14 -2.48 26.71 -12.94
C HIS A 14 -3.84 26.91 -13.64
N ASP A 15 -4.21 28.16 -13.86
CA ASP A 15 -5.38 28.57 -14.64
C ASP A 15 -5.12 28.36 -16.15
N GLY A 16 -5.18 27.11 -16.59
CA GLY A 16 -4.95 26.72 -17.99
C GLY A 16 -4.51 25.28 -18.17
N ILE A 17 -3.96 24.97 -19.34
CA ILE A 17 -3.54 23.61 -19.70
C ILE A 17 -2.29 23.21 -18.92
N ILE A 18 -2.38 22.09 -18.20
CA ILE A 18 -1.31 21.52 -17.34
C ILE A 18 -0.68 20.27 -17.96
N GLY A 19 -1.26 19.77 -19.05
CA GLY A 19 -0.74 18.61 -19.78
C GLY A 19 -1.69 18.15 -20.86
N TYR A 20 -1.34 17.05 -21.53
CA TYR A 20 -2.19 16.39 -22.52
C TYR A 20 -2.25 14.89 -22.25
N GLY A 21 -3.47 14.34 -22.14
CA GLY A 21 -3.77 12.92 -22.07
C GLY A 21 -4.19 12.34 -23.43
N GLY A 22 -4.48 11.04 -23.47
CA GLY A 22 -4.99 10.37 -24.69
C GLY A 22 -4.04 10.49 -25.89
N ASN A 23 -2.76 10.15 -25.72
CA ASN A 23 -1.73 10.30 -26.76
C ASN A 23 -1.54 11.73 -27.29
N GLY A 24 -1.86 12.75 -26.47
CA GLY A 24 -1.68 14.15 -26.80
C GLY A 24 -2.94 14.86 -27.31
N GLU A 25 -4.08 14.17 -27.39
CA GLU A 25 -5.31 14.69 -27.98
C GLU A 25 -6.23 15.39 -26.97
N ILE A 26 -6.06 15.12 -25.66
CA ILE A 26 -6.95 15.62 -24.62
C ILE A 26 -6.19 16.61 -23.74
N ALA A 27 -6.49 17.90 -23.85
CA ALA A 27 -5.94 18.91 -22.96
C ALA A 27 -6.42 18.69 -21.53
N LEU A 28 -5.48 18.71 -20.58
CA LEU A 28 -5.75 18.59 -19.15
C LEU A 28 -5.65 19.97 -18.52
N PHE A 29 -6.60 20.35 -17.68
CA PHE A 29 -6.66 21.68 -17.08
C PHE A 29 -6.38 21.63 -15.58
N GLY A 30 -5.72 22.66 -15.07
CA GLY A 30 -5.59 22.92 -13.63
C GLY A 30 -6.82 23.66 -13.10
N ASN A 31 -6.90 23.78 -11.78
CA ASN A 31 -7.93 24.50 -11.06
C ASN A 31 -7.27 25.42 -10.01
N PRO A 32 -7.23 26.74 -10.23
CA PRO A 32 -6.64 27.69 -9.28
C PRO A 32 -7.43 27.81 -7.96
N ASP A 33 -8.68 27.33 -7.92
CA ASP A 33 -9.58 27.43 -6.76
C ASP A 33 -9.49 26.22 -5.82
N LEU A 34 -8.43 25.40 -5.92
CA LEU A 34 -8.23 24.26 -5.03
C LEU A 34 -7.90 24.70 -3.61
N ASP A 35 -8.70 24.23 -2.67
CA ASP A 35 -8.37 24.26 -1.25
C ASP A 35 -7.31 23.19 -0.93
N PRO A 36 -6.44 23.41 0.09
CA PRO A 36 -5.54 22.37 0.57
C PRO A 36 -6.30 21.18 1.16
N GLU A 37 -5.81 19.95 0.95
CA GLU A 37 -6.32 18.79 1.70
C GLU A 37 -5.95 18.97 3.17
N ILE A 38 -6.94 18.91 4.07
CA ILE A 38 -6.74 19.03 5.51
C ILE A 38 -6.89 17.66 6.15
N SER A 39 -5.94 17.27 7.00
CA SER A 39 -6.06 16.05 7.81
C SER A 39 -6.04 16.37 9.30
N THR A 40 -7.02 15.84 10.03
CA THR A 40 -7.06 15.90 11.49
C THR A 40 -6.79 14.51 12.05
N ASN A 41 -5.69 14.38 12.81
CA ASN A 41 -5.18 13.11 13.31
C ASN A 41 -5.27 13.03 14.85
N TYR A 42 -5.80 11.91 15.33
CA TYR A 42 -5.85 11.55 16.74
C TYR A 42 -5.19 10.19 16.93
N GLU A 43 -4.26 10.12 17.87
CA GLU A 43 -3.54 8.88 18.20
C GLU A 43 -3.45 8.74 19.71
N VAL A 44 -3.60 7.50 20.18
CA VAL A 44 -3.37 7.12 21.58
C VAL A 44 -2.55 5.85 21.58
N ALA A 45 -1.40 5.89 22.24
CA ALA A 45 -0.49 4.75 22.32
C ALA A 45 -0.28 4.30 23.77
N ALA A 46 -0.24 2.98 23.95
CA ALA A 46 0.21 2.32 25.17
C ALA A 46 1.50 1.58 24.88
N LEU A 47 2.48 1.70 25.78
CA LEU A 47 3.78 1.03 25.69
C LEU A 47 3.98 0.15 26.91
N PHE A 48 4.51 -1.04 26.69
CA PHE A 48 4.86 -2.00 27.73
C PHE A 48 6.26 -2.55 27.51
N ASP A 49 7.03 -2.57 28.58
CA ASP A 49 8.36 -3.17 28.64
C ASP A 49 8.49 -3.93 29.96
N ASN A 50 8.64 -5.25 29.87
CA ASN A 50 8.82 -6.08 31.07
C ASN A 50 10.27 -6.08 31.61
N ARG A 51 11.19 -5.40 30.91
CA ARG A 51 12.65 -5.37 31.17
C ARG A 51 13.33 -6.73 31.15
N ALA A 52 12.65 -7.73 30.59
CA ALA A 52 13.09 -9.11 30.47
C ALA A 52 12.95 -9.61 29.01
N GLY A 53 13.09 -8.68 28.06
CA GLY A 53 13.14 -8.98 26.63
C GLY A 53 11.80 -8.96 25.89
N LEU A 54 10.69 -8.56 26.53
CA LEU A 54 9.41 -8.30 25.87
C LEU A 54 9.09 -6.81 25.85
N ASN A 55 8.98 -6.26 24.65
CA ASN A 55 8.52 -4.91 24.37
C ASN A 55 7.26 -4.98 23.51
N LEU A 56 6.21 -4.27 23.92
CA LEU A 56 4.94 -4.17 23.18
C LEU A 56 4.53 -2.71 23.08
N GLN A 57 3.92 -2.35 21.96
CA GLN A 57 3.28 -1.07 21.74
C GLN A 57 1.95 -1.32 21.03
N ALA A 58 0.91 -0.66 21.49
CA ALA A 58 -0.39 -0.63 20.84
C ALA A 58 -0.78 0.83 20.59
N THR A 59 -1.15 1.16 19.37
CA THR A 59 -1.58 2.50 18.97
C THR A 59 -2.98 2.41 18.38
N LEU A 60 -3.90 3.21 18.88
CA LEU A 60 -5.17 3.49 18.22
C LEU A 60 -5.00 4.78 17.42
N PHE A 61 -5.42 4.78 16.16
CA PHE A 61 -5.33 5.96 15.31
C PHE A 61 -6.69 6.26 14.66
N TYR A 62 -6.92 7.55 14.42
CA TYR A 62 -8.07 8.09 13.71
C TYR A 62 -7.63 9.32 12.92
N THR A 63 -7.97 9.35 11.64
CA THR A 63 -7.67 10.43 10.70
C THR A 63 -8.95 10.80 9.97
N ASN A 64 -9.32 12.08 10.03
CA ASN A 64 -10.31 12.68 9.13
C ASN A 64 -9.58 13.46 8.05
N ILE A 65 -9.89 13.21 6.78
CA ILE A 65 -9.36 13.94 5.62
C ILE A 65 -10.52 14.72 5.03
N GLU A 66 -10.37 16.03 4.99
CA GLU A 66 -11.28 17.00 4.39
C GLU A 66 -10.65 17.56 3.11
N ASP A 67 -11.52 17.97 2.18
CA ASP A 67 -11.12 18.62 0.93
C ASP A 67 -10.16 17.78 0.09
N LYS A 68 -10.40 16.46 0.00
CA LYS A 68 -9.57 15.53 -0.79
C LYS A 68 -9.55 15.96 -2.26
N ILE A 69 -8.36 16.20 -2.79
CA ILE A 69 -8.16 16.62 -4.18
C ILE A 69 -8.07 15.38 -5.05
N GLU A 70 -9.03 15.24 -5.94
CA GLU A 70 -9.00 14.22 -6.99
C GLU A 70 -9.32 14.88 -8.34
N ARG A 71 -9.04 14.17 -9.43
CA ARG A 71 -9.39 14.62 -10.77
C ARG A 71 -10.45 13.66 -11.33
N PRO A 72 -11.71 14.09 -11.49
CA PRO A 72 -12.78 13.22 -11.93
C PRO A 72 -12.57 12.87 -13.41
N THR A 73 -12.06 11.68 -13.71
CA THR A 73 -11.97 11.21 -15.09
C THR A 73 -13.34 10.70 -15.56
N GLY A 74 -13.99 11.41 -16.47
CA GLY A 74 -15.14 10.89 -17.22
C GLY A 74 -16.52 11.00 -16.56
N ALA A 75 -16.73 11.89 -15.60
CA ALA A 75 -18.07 12.26 -15.15
C ALA A 75 -18.70 13.23 -16.18
N SER A 76 -19.78 12.81 -16.85
CA SER A 76 -20.54 13.66 -17.77
C SER A 76 -20.98 14.96 -17.09
N GLY A 77 -20.38 16.09 -17.47
CA GLY A 77 -20.76 17.42 -17.00
C GLY A 77 -19.85 18.07 -15.97
N MET A 78 -18.74 17.43 -15.56
CA MET A 78 -17.70 18.09 -14.76
C MET A 78 -16.50 18.49 -15.63
N PRO A 79 -15.88 19.66 -15.37
CA PRO A 79 -14.59 20.00 -15.95
C PRO A 79 -13.58 18.89 -15.62
N ASP A 80 -12.75 18.49 -16.58
CA ASP A 80 -11.63 17.56 -16.34
C ASP A 80 -10.50 18.34 -15.65
N GLU A 81 -10.77 18.78 -14.43
CA GLU A 81 -9.93 19.63 -13.59
C GLU A 81 -9.84 18.99 -12.21
N PRO A 82 -8.67 19.03 -11.54
CA PRO A 82 -8.60 18.63 -10.14
C PRO A 82 -9.60 19.46 -9.33
N SER A 83 -10.25 18.85 -8.35
CA SER A 83 -11.21 19.53 -7.48
C SER A 83 -11.19 18.91 -6.08
N ASN A 84 -11.56 19.67 -5.05
CA ASN A 84 -11.80 19.15 -3.70
C ASN A 84 -13.13 18.40 -3.70
N ILE A 85 -13.08 17.10 -3.89
CA ILE A 85 -14.25 16.30 -4.31
C ILE A 85 -14.62 15.17 -3.37
N GLY A 86 -13.99 15.09 -2.21
CA GLY A 86 -14.42 14.15 -1.20
C GLY A 86 -13.82 14.35 0.17
N GLU A 87 -14.35 13.58 1.09
CA GLU A 87 -13.84 13.41 2.44
C GLU A 87 -13.57 11.92 2.66
N ALA A 88 -12.59 11.63 3.50
CA ALA A 88 -12.27 10.26 3.87
C ALA A 88 -11.96 10.15 5.34
N ARG A 89 -12.30 9.01 5.91
CA ARG A 89 -11.95 8.64 7.27
C ARG A 89 -11.08 7.41 7.25
N ILE A 90 -10.02 7.43 8.05
CA ILE A 90 -9.15 6.27 8.27
C ILE A 90 -9.04 6.07 9.77
N ARG A 91 -9.23 4.85 10.25
CA ARG A 91 -9.07 4.51 11.66
C ARG A 91 -8.55 3.10 11.80
N GLY A 92 -7.95 2.79 12.94
CA GLY A 92 -7.44 1.46 13.13
C GLY A 92 -6.59 1.27 14.37
N VAL A 93 -5.88 0.16 14.35
CA VAL A 93 -4.99 -0.28 15.44
C VAL A 93 -3.67 -0.72 14.85
N GLU A 94 -2.58 -0.25 15.43
CA GLU A 94 -1.24 -0.77 15.19
C GLU A 94 -0.72 -1.47 16.44
N LEU A 95 -0.24 -2.69 16.28
CA LEU A 95 0.42 -3.46 17.31
C LEU A 95 1.86 -3.70 16.87
N ASN A 96 2.81 -3.35 17.72
CA ASN A 96 4.23 -3.59 17.52
C ASN A 96 4.76 -4.40 18.69
N GLY A 97 5.54 -5.44 18.42
CA GLY A 97 6.05 -6.33 19.44
C GLY A 97 7.45 -6.85 19.13
N ARG A 98 8.27 -6.97 20.16
CA ARG A 98 9.54 -7.68 20.13
C ARG A 98 9.64 -8.54 21.38
N TRP A 99 9.99 -9.81 21.19
CA TRP A 99 10.12 -10.75 22.30
C TRP A 99 11.33 -11.67 22.12
N GLN A 100 12.31 -11.52 23.01
CA GLN A 100 13.37 -12.51 23.21
C GLN A 100 12.84 -13.65 24.09
N PHE A 101 12.13 -14.61 23.49
CA PHE A 101 11.43 -15.66 24.23
C PHE A 101 12.35 -16.82 24.67
N ALA A 102 13.56 -16.89 24.14
CA ALA A 102 14.61 -17.82 24.57
C ALA A 102 15.99 -17.19 24.33
N PRO A 103 17.10 -17.69 24.95
CA PRO A 103 18.42 -17.04 24.89
C PRO A 103 18.97 -16.73 23.50
N HIS A 104 18.55 -17.49 22.48
CA HIS A 104 19.02 -17.35 21.10
C HIS A 104 17.90 -17.03 20.11
N TRP A 105 16.67 -16.87 20.58
CA TRP A 105 15.51 -16.68 19.73
C TRP A 105 14.78 -15.38 20.06
N GLN A 106 14.56 -14.59 19.01
CA GLN A 106 13.80 -13.37 19.08
C GLN A 106 12.71 -13.40 18.00
N VAL A 107 11.50 -13.00 18.36
CA VAL A 107 10.47 -12.65 17.38
C VAL A 107 10.23 -11.14 17.43
N ALA A 108 10.10 -10.52 16.27
CA ALA A 108 9.58 -9.16 16.15
C ALA A 108 8.40 -9.19 15.18
N ALA A 109 7.29 -8.55 15.53
CA ALA A 109 6.12 -8.49 14.69
C ALA A 109 5.49 -7.11 14.75
N ASN A 110 4.97 -6.65 13.61
CA ASN A 110 4.03 -5.54 13.55
C ASN A 110 2.77 -5.99 12.83
N TYR A 111 1.64 -5.51 13.32
CA TYR A 111 0.32 -5.75 12.76
C TYR A 111 -0.43 -4.42 12.71
N THR A 112 -1.02 -4.12 11.56
CA THR A 112 -1.89 -2.97 11.38
C THR A 112 -3.23 -3.46 10.87
N TYR A 113 -4.29 -3.06 11.58
CA TYR A 113 -5.66 -3.09 11.08
C TYR A 113 -6.06 -1.68 10.68
N THR A 114 -6.50 -1.50 9.43
CA THR A 114 -6.94 -0.21 8.90
C THR A 114 -8.33 -0.34 8.31
N ASP A 115 -9.28 0.41 8.88
CA ASP A 115 -10.62 0.65 8.33
C ASP A 115 -10.60 2.03 7.69
N SER A 116 -10.74 2.07 6.37
CA SER A 116 -10.78 3.32 5.59
C SER A 116 -12.12 3.43 4.89
N GLU A 117 -12.66 4.63 4.81
CA GLU A 117 -13.98 4.88 4.23
C GLU A 117 -14.02 6.24 3.54
N VAL A 118 -14.56 6.29 2.33
CA VAL A 118 -15.00 7.51 1.66
C VAL A 118 -16.26 8.02 2.38
N THR A 119 -16.20 9.19 3.01
CA THR A 119 -17.35 9.76 3.75
C THR A 119 -18.20 10.68 2.89
N SER A 120 -17.60 11.28 1.86
CA SER A 120 -18.28 11.99 0.77
C SER A 120 -17.43 11.91 -0.50
N SER A 121 -18.08 11.84 -1.66
CA SER A 121 -17.42 11.89 -2.96
C SER A 121 -18.39 12.45 -3.99
N ILE A 122 -17.91 13.33 -4.87
CA ILE A 122 -18.61 13.71 -6.11
C ILE A 122 -18.00 13.03 -7.35
N VAL A 123 -16.99 12.16 -7.16
CA VAL A 123 -16.37 11.34 -8.21
C VAL A 123 -17.20 10.10 -8.48
N ARG A 124 -17.51 9.85 -9.75
CA ARG A 124 -18.22 8.65 -10.18
C ARG A 124 -17.37 7.39 -9.92
N GLY A 125 -17.98 6.39 -9.28
CA GLY A 125 -17.35 5.09 -8.97
C GLY A 125 -16.58 5.05 -7.65
N PHE A 126 -16.73 6.09 -6.81
CA PHE A 126 -16.50 6.04 -5.38
C PHE A 126 -17.80 6.44 -4.68
N GLU A 127 -18.40 5.51 -3.97
CA GLU A 127 -19.59 5.73 -3.17
C GLU A 127 -19.24 5.99 -1.71
N LYS A 128 -20.13 6.70 -1.01
CA LYS A 128 -19.99 6.85 0.44
C LYS A 128 -20.06 5.46 1.09
N GLY A 129 -19.06 5.13 1.90
CA GLY A 129 -18.92 3.81 2.50
C GLY A 129 -17.83 2.96 1.83
N ASP A 130 -17.39 3.32 0.62
CA ASP A 130 -16.34 2.57 -0.07
C ASP A 130 -15.00 2.68 0.66
N PRO A 131 -14.19 1.62 0.69
CA PRO A 131 -12.82 1.72 1.16
C PRO A 131 -11.96 2.62 0.28
N LEU A 132 -10.91 3.19 0.86
CA LEU A 132 -9.91 3.89 0.05
C LEU A 132 -9.14 2.90 -0.82
N TYR A 133 -8.94 3.26 -2.08
CA TYR A 133 -8.21 2.45 -3.04
C TYR A 133 -6.80 2.12 -2.55
N SER A 134 -6.38 0.87 -2.78
CA SER A 134 -5.02 0.37 -2.54
C SER A 134 -4.58 0.21 -1.06
N ILE A 135 -5.47 0.35 -0.08
CA ILE A 135 -5.17 0.11 1.34
C ILE A 135 -5.61 -1.31 1.74
N PRO A 136 -4.71 -2.22 2.17
CA PRO A 136 -5.11 -3.47 2.81
C PRO A 136 -5.67 -3.22 4.20
N GLU A 137 -6.77 -3.89 4.54
CA GLU A 137 -7.31 -3.85 5.89
C GLU A 137 -6.38 -4.49 6.92
N HIS A 138 -5.67 -5.56 6.55
CA HIS A 138 -4.75 -6.25 7.44
C HIS A 138 -3.34 -6.30 6.84
N MET A 139 -2.37 -5.81 7.60
CA MET A 139 -0.95 -5.90 7.26
C MET A 139 -0.19 -6.51 8.43
N ILE A 140 0.58 -7.56 8.17
CA ILE A 140 1.44 -8.20 9.16
C ILE A 140 2.86 -8.26 8.60
N ASN A 141 3.85 -7.89 9.41
CA ASN A 141 5.26 -8.18 9.13
C ASN A 141 5.86 -8.84 10.36
N THR A 142 6.51 -9.98 10.20
CA THR A 142 7.10 -10.76 11.29
C THR A 142 8.50 -11.20 10.92
N ARG A 143 9.45 -11.03 11.84
CA ARG A 143 10.81 -11.57 11.77
C ARG A 143 11.04 -12.52 12.93
N LEU A 144 11.37 -13.78 12.61
CA LEU A 144 11.94 -14.72 13.57
C LEU A 144 13.46 -14.72 13.38
N SER A 145 14.21 -14.37 14.42
CA SER A 145 15.67 -14.37 14.41
C SER A 145 16.21 -15.44 15.35
N TRP A 146 17.22 -16.14 14.89
CA TRP A 146 17.88 -17.21 15.63
C TRP A 146 19.41 -17.07 15.57
N GLN A 147 20.03 -16.93 16.73
CA GLN A 147 21.47 -17.07 16.87
C GLN A 147 21.83 -18.58 16.86
N THR A 148 21.96 -19.15 15.67
CA THR A 148 22.22 -20.59 15.47
C THR A 148 23.53 -21.05 16.12
N THR A 149 24.60 -20.27 15.98
CA THR A 149 25.89 -20.46 16.66
C THR A 149 26.53 -19.09 16.95
N PRO A 150 27.64 -18.96 17.69
CA PRO A 150 28.32 -17.66 17.87
C PRO A 150 28.78 -16.99 16.55
N ALA A 151 28.96 -17.77 15.48
CA ALA A 151 29.37 -17.28 14.16
C ALA A 151 28.20 -17.19 13.15
N LEU A 152 27.09 -17.91 13.38
CA LEU A 152 25.97 -17.99 12.44
C LEU A 152 24.68 -17.45 13.06
N SER A 153 24.06 -16.50 12.36
CA SER A 153 22.72 -16.00 12.67
C SER A 153 21.80 -16.27 11.49
N THR A 154 20.58 -16.72 11.76
CA THR A 154 19.56 -16.99 10.73
C THR A 154 18.31 -16.21 11.04
N PHE A 155 17.53 -15.90 10.01
CA PHE A 155 16.23 -15.27 10.17
C PHE A 155 15.24 -15.73 9.12
N LEU A 156 13.96 -15.71 9.50
CA LEU A 156 12.82 -15.89 8.62
C LEU A 156 11.97 -14.63 8.70
N ASP A 157 11.72 -13.99 7.57
CA ASP A 157 10.77 -12.88 7.47
C ASP A 157 9.50 -13.37 6.81
N VAL A 158 8.36 -12.94 7.35
CA VAL A 158 7.04 -13.21 6.82
C VAL A 158 6.30 -11.89 6.69
N GLU A 159 5.89 -11.58 5.48
CA GLU A 159 5.02 -10.45 5.15
C GLU A 159 3.66 -10.98 4.71
N TYR A 160 2.58 -10.46 5.29
CA TYR A 160 1.22 -10.70 4.84
C TYR A 160 0.49 -9.39 4.61
N ARG A 161 -0.28 -9.35 3.52
CA ARG A 161 -1.21 -8.28 3.19
C ARG A 161 -2.54 -8.92 2.78
N SER A 162 -3.65 -8.44 3.33
CA SER A 162 -4.99 -8.86 2.90
C SER A 162 -5.32 -8.38 1.48
N SER A 163 -6.53 -8.73 1.01
CA SER A 163 -7.09 -8.14 -0.19
C SER A 163 -7.18 -6.61 -0.08
N ARG A 164 -7.26 -5.95 -1.23
CA ARG A 164 -7.40 -4.50 -1.35
C ARG A 164 -8.59 -4.20 -2.24
N PHE A 165 -9.35 -3.19 -1.84
CA PHE A 165 -10.51 -2.73 -2.60
C PHE A 165 -10.14 -2.36 -4.05
N ARG A 166 -10.92 -2.87 -5.00
CA ARG A 166 -10.88 -2.48 -6.40
C ARG A 166 -12.13 -1.63 -6.71
N PRO A 167 -12.00 -0.30 -6.91
CA PRO A 167 -13.16 0.55 -7.17
C PRO A 167 -13.79 0.21 -8.52
N ASP A 168 -15.09 0.48 -8.65
CA ASP A 168 -15.83 0.27 -9.89
C ASP A 168 -15.34 1.18 -11.04
N SER A 169 -14.73 2.31 -10.68
CA SER A 169 -14.05 3.24 -11.58
C SER A 169 -12.63 2.81 -11.95
N PHE A 170 -12.12 1.68 -11.45
CA PHE A 170 -10.75 1.24 -11.75
C PHE A 170 -10.56 1.05 -13.25
N HIS A 171 -9.56 1.74 -13.80
CA HIS A 171 -9.21 1.73 -15.21
C HIS A 171 -7.84 1.09 -15.43
N GLU A 172 -7.76 0.16 -16.39
CA GLU A 172 -6.50 -0.43 -16.81
C GLU A 172 -5.67 0.59 -17.61
N PRO A 173 -4.41 0.89 -17.18
CA PRO A 173 -3.56 1.90 -17.81
C PRO A 173 -3.35 1.69 -19.33
N HIS A 174 -3.42 0.43 -19.76
CA HIS A 174 -3.11 -0.02 -21.12
C HIS A 174 -4.27 0.13 -22.11
N LEU A 175 -5.49 0.36 -21.63
CA LEU A 175 -6.71 0.38 -22.47
C LEU A 175 -7.36 1.77 -22.58
N GLY A 176 -6.81 2.79 -21.91
CA GLY A 176 -7.44 4.09 -21.80
C GLY A 176 -8.73 4.05 -20.95
N GLY A 177 -9.23 5.21 -20.54
CA GLY A 177 -10.29 5.39 -19.53
C GLY A 177 -11.69 4.82 -19.85
N SER A 178 -11.81 3.89 -20.80
CA SER A 178 -13.06 3.20 -21.15
C SER A 178 -13.16 1.76 -20.62
N ALA A 179 -12.06 1.19 -20.09
CA ALA A 179 -12.05 -0.17 -19.58
C ALA A 179 -12.69 -0.26 -18.18
N GLN A 180 -13.99 -0.56 -18.12
CA GLN A 180 -14.79 -0.72 -16.90
C GLN A 180 -15.25 -2.18 -16.74
N GLY A 181 -15.52 -2.59 -15.50
CA GLY A 181 -16.06 -3.92 -15.17
C GLY A 181 -15.07 -4.92 -14.56
N ALA A 182 -13.82 -4.50 -14.32
CA ALA A 182 -12.82 -5.34 -13.66
C ALA A 182 -13.24 -5.70 -12.21
N ALA A 183 -13.79 -4.75 -11.46
CA ALA A 183 -14.30 -4.98 -10.10
C ALA A 183 -15.43 -6.03 -10.10
N GLU A 184 -16.40 -5.90 -10.99
CA GLU A 184 -17.54 -6.84 -11.11
C GLU A 184 -17.10 -8.24 -11.52
N ALA A 185 -16.15 -8.35 -12.46
CA ALA A 185 -15.73 -9.63 -13.02
C ALA A 185 -14.66 -10.35 -12.17
N LEU A 186 -13.76 -9.59 -11.54
CA LEU A 186 -12.56 -10.13 -10.86
C LEU A 186 -12.55 -9.88 -9.35
N GLY A 187 -13.50 -9.12 -8.82
CA GLY A 187 -13.60 -8.75 -7.40
C GLY A 187 -12.53 -7.76 -6.97
N ASP A 188 -12.15 -7.82 -5.70
CA ASP A 188 -11.02 -7.07 -5.15
C ASP A 188 -9.66 -7.62 -5.58
N PHE A 189 -8.61 -6.81 -5.42
CA PHE A 189 -7.25 -7.31 -5.59
C PHE A 189 -6.91 -8.32 -4.50
N LYS A 190 -6.25 -9.41 -4.88
CA LYS A 190 -5.86 -10.47 -3.95
C LYS A 190 -4.82 -10.01 -2.95
N GLY A 191 -4.95 -10.53 -1.73
CA GLY A 191 -3.89 -10.51 -0.74
C GLY A 191 -2.75 -11.45 -1.08
N TYR A 192 -1.64 -11.33 -0.35
CA TYR A 192 -0.45 -12.16 -0.55
C TYR A 192 0.30 -12.40 0.76
N THR A 193 1.12 -13.45 0.73
CA THR A 193 2.13 -13.74 1.74
C THR A 193 3.47 -13.89 1.05
N LEU A 194 4.49 -13.20 1.55
CA LEU A 194 5.88 -13.39 1.16
C LEU A 194 6.67 -13.94 2.34
N VAL A 195 7.63 -14.80 2.03
CA VAL A 195 8.51 -15.43 3.01
C VAL A 195 9.93 -15.28 2.52
N ASP A 196 10.81 -14.70 3.34
CA ASP A 196 12.23 -14.58 3.05
C ASP A 196 13.03 -15.36 4.08
N LEU A 197 14.10 -16.02 3.64
CA LEU A 197 15.00 -16.76 4.50
C LEU A 197 16.41 -16.22 4.34
N GLY A 198 17.02 -15.78 5.45
CA GLY A 198 18.35 -15.22 5.44
C GLY A 198 19.27 -15.83 6.48
N ALA A 199 20.57 -15.73 6.21
CA ALA A 199 21.63 -16.15 7.11
C ALA A 199 22.80 -15.17 7.01
N THR A 200 23.44 -14.90 8.16
CA THR A 200 24.69 -14.15 8.23
C THR A 200 25.73 -15.00 8.95
N TYR A 201 26.86 -15.25 8.29
CA TYR A 201 28.01 -15.95 8.84
C TYR A 201 29.18 -14.99 9.05
N ARG A 202 29.64 -14.92 10.29
CA ARG A 202 30.80 -14.11 10.69
C ARG A 202 32.04 -15.01 10.69
N PHE A 203 32.91 -14.83 9.69
CA PHE A 203 34.16 -15.59 9.59
C PHE A 203 35.16 -15.18 10.67
N ASN A 204 35.23 -13.88 10.94
CA ASN A 204 36.05 -13.30 12.00
C ASN A 204 35.49 -11.92 12.38
N ARG A 205 36.18 -11.18 13.27
CA ARG A 205 35.73 -9.85 13.74
C ARG A 205 35.67 -8.77 12.65
N HIS A 206 36.30 -9.00 11.50
CA HIS A 206 36.39 -8.04 10.38
C HIS A 206 35.51 -8.44 9.20
N VAL A 207 35.16 -9.72 9.04
CA VAL A 207 34.52 -10.23 7.82
C VAL A 207 33.25 -11.01 8.15
N SER A 208 32.15 -10.58 7.55
CA SER A 208 30.88 -11.31 7.55
C SER A 208 30.28 -11.39 6.16
N VAL A 209 29.53 -12.46 5.90
CA VAL A 209 28.76 -12.65 4.67
C VAL A 209 27.31 -12.90 5.03
N THR A 210 26.41 -12.22 4.34
CA THR A 210 24.96 -12.39 4.43
C THR A 210 24.43 -12.94 3.12
N GLY A 211 23.59 -13.96 3.19
CA GLY A 211 22.80 -14.47 2.07
C GLY A 211 21.32 -14.43 2.42
N VAL A 212 20.47 -14.02 1.48
CA VAL A 212 19.01 -13.97 1.64
C VAL A 212 18.34 -14.51 0.38
N VAL A 213 17.46 -15.50 0.56
CA VAL A 213 16.52 -15.92 -0.47
C VAL A 213 15.23 -15.17 -0.24
N HIS A 214 14.96 -14.19 -1.10
CA HIS A 214 13.70 -13.46 -1.11
C HIS A 214 12.64 -14.24 -1.86
N ASN A 215 11.37 -14.10 -1.44
CA ASN A 215 10.23 -14.80 -2.01
C ASN A 215 10.51 -16.32 -2.11
N LEU A 216 10.85 -16.93 -0.97
CA LEU A 216 11.22 -18.34 -0.81
C LEU A 216 10.16 -19.30 -1.38
N LEU A 217 8.89 -18.89 -1.38
CA LEU A 217 7.77 -19.68 -1.89
C LEU A 217 7.52 -19.49 -3.40
N ASP A 218 8.30 -18.63 -4.06
CA ASP A 218 8.17 -18.29 -5.48
C ASP A 218 6.76 -17.85 -5.88
N LYS A 219 6.19 -16.93 -5.09
CA LYS A 219 4.90 -16.32 -5.36
C LYS A 219 5.00 -15.49 -6.63
N ASP A 220 4.19 -15.85 -7.63
CA ASP A 220 4.05 -15.08 -8.86
C ASP A 220 2.94 -14.02 -8.73
N PHE A 221 3.28 -12.79 -9.10
CA PHE A 221 2.36 -11.64 -9.10
C PHE A 221 1.84 -11.32 -10.50
N ASN A 222 2.29 -12.04 -11.53
CA ASN A 222 1.84 -11.87 -12.91
C ASN A 222 0.62 -12.77 -13.22
N ASP A 223 -0.54 -12.50 -12.60
CA ASP A 223 -1.80 -13.24 -12.80
C ASP A 223 -2.84 -12.34 -13.49
N TYR A 224 -2.65 -12.11 -14.79
CA TYR A 224 -3.61 -11.39 -15.63
C TYR A 224 -4.78 -12.28 -16.02
N ARG A 225 -5.99 -11.74 -15.89
CA ARG A 225 -7.23 -12.43 -16.21
C ARG A 225 -8.04 -11.64 -17.21
N ALA A 226 -8.60 -12.38 -18.16
CA ALA A 226 -9.54 -11.85 -19.13
C ALA A 226 -10.87 -11.51 -18.44
N TYR A 227 -11.47 -10.38 -18.82
CA TYR A 227 -12.82 -10.01 -18.42
C TYR A 227 -13.50 -9.21 -19.55
N PRO A 228 -14.83 -9.31 -19.71
CA PRO A 228 -15.56 -8.49 -20.66
C PRO A 228 -15.68 -7.05 -20.16
N LEU A 229 -15.59 -6.07 -21.06
CA LEU A 229 -15.87 -4.68 -20.68
C LEU A 229 -17.36 -4.50 -20.37
N ARG A 230 -17.68 -3.76 -19.29
CA ARG A 230 -19.07 -3.49 -18.89
C ARG A 230 -19.87 -2.78 -19.98
N ASN A 231 -19.26 -1.80 -20.65
CA ASN A 231 -19.92 -0.98 -21.66
C ASN A 231 -19.85 -1.57 -23.07
N ASP A 232 -19.04 -2.60 -23.28
CA ASP A 232 -18.93 -3.35 -24.54
C ASP A 232 -18.57 -4.82 -24.25
N PRO A 233 -19.55 -5.66 -23.85
CA PRO A 233 -19.29 -7.03 -23.43
C PRO A 233 -18.67 -7.93 -24.52
N GLY A 234 -18.67 -7.50 -25.78
CA GLY A 234 -18.01 -8.19 -26.89
C GLY A 234 -16.49 -8.00 -26.92
N THR A 235 -15.97 -7.00 -26.20
CA THR A 235 -14.55 -6.70 -26.10
C THR A 235 -13.96 -7.30 -24.82
N THR A 236 -12.92 -8.12 -24.99
CA THR A 236 -12.15 -8.70 -23.88
C THR A 236 -11.01 -7.77 -23.46
N ALA A 237 -10.97 -7.43 -22.18
CA ALA A 237 -9.87 -6.74 -21.53
C ALA A 237 -9.11 -7.70 -20.60
N TYR A 238 -7.94 -7.27 -20.13
CA TYR A 238 -7.11 -8.03 -19.19
C TYR A 238 -6.74 -7.15 -18.01
N SER A 239 -6.85 -7.69 -16.80
CA SER A 239 -6.45 -7.03 -15.57
C SER A 239 -5.70 -7.98 -14.66
N ASN A 240 -4.68 -7.49 -13.97
CA ASN A 240 -3.98 -8.28 -12.98
C ASN A 240 -4.81 -8.38 -11.69
N VAL A 241 -4.91 -9.58 -11.13
CA VAL A 241 -5.58 -9.79 -9.83
C VAL A 241 -4.79 -9.26 -8.64
N TYR A 242 -3.53 -8.88 -8.82
CA TYR A 242 -2.73 -8.18 -7.81
C TYR A 242 -2.55 -6.71 -8.20
N ASN A 243 -2.65 -5.82 -7.21
CA ASN A 243 -2.42 -4.38 -7.41
C ASN A 243 -0.92 -4.01 -7.47
N GLN A 244 -0.04 -4.95 -7.15
CA GLN A 244 1.40 -4.75 -7.08
C GLN A 244 2.11 -5.93 -7.73
N LEU A 245 3.09 -5.62 -8.59
CA LEU A 245 3.99 -6.59 -9.20
C LEU A 245 5.27 -6.60 -8.38
N LEU A 246 5.46 -7.66 -7.59
CA LEU A 246 6.68 -7.88 -6.81
C LEU A 246 7.59 -8.89 -7.51
N GLU A 247 8.87 -8.82 -7.18
CA GLU A 247 9.89 -9.65 -7.82
C GLU A 247 9.67 -11.16 -7.53
N PRO A 248 10.00 -12.03 -8.50
CA PRO A 248 10.03 -13.48 -8.27
C PRO A 248 11.15 -13.86 -7.28
N ARG A 249 11.30 -15.16 -7.00
CA ARG A 249 12.36 -15.63 -6.11
C ARG A 249 13.73 -15.12 -6.56
N ARG A 250 14.48 -14.51 -5.63
CA ARG A 250 15.84 -14.05 -5.89
C ARG A 250 16.78 -14.31 -4.72
N LEU A 251 18.05 -14.53 -5.05
CA LEU A 251 19.14 -14.64 -4.09
C LEU A 251 19.88 -13.30 -4.02
N TRP A 252 20.03 -12.76 -2.82
CA TRP A 252 20.89 -11.62 -2.54
C TRP A 252 22.04 -12.06 -1.64
N VAL A 253 23.26 -11.63 -1.97
CA VAL A 253 24.46 -11.90 -1.18
C VAL A 253 25.22 -10.60 -0.97
N SER A 254 25.69 -10.39 0.25
CA SER A 254 26.53 -9.25 0.61
C SER A 254 27.67 -9.68 1.52
N MET A 255 28.80 -8.99 1.40
CA MET A 255 29.96 -9.13 2.26
C MET A 255 30.24 -7.79 2.92
N ASN A 256 30.41 -7.78 4.23
CA ASN A 256 30.83 -6.62 4.98
C ASN A 256 32.24 -6.85 5.55
N VAL A 257 33.12 -5.85 5.37
CA VAL A 257 34.51 -5.86 5.79
C VAL A 257 34.82 -4.58 6.55
N ASP A 258 35.11 -4.69 7.85
CA ASP A 258 35.41 -3.56 8.74
C ASP A 258 36.89 -3.61 9.19
N PHE A 259 37.57 -2.46 9.19
CA PHE A 259 39.01 -2.31 9.50
C PHE A 259 39.29 -1.58 10.81
#